data_AF-A0A8A4UZR1-F1
#
_entry.id   AF-A0A8A4UZR1-F1
#
_cell.length_a   1.000
_cell.length_b   1.000
_cell.length_c   1.000
_cell.angle_alpha   90.00
_cell.angle_beta   90.00
_cell.angle_gamma   90.00
#
_symmetry.space_group_name_H-M   'P 1'
#
loop_
_entity.id
_entity.type
_entity.pdbx_description
1 polymer ?
#
loop_
_entity_poly.entity_id
_entity_poly.type
_entity_poly.pdbx_seq_one_letter_code
_entity_poly.pdbx_strand_id
1 'polypeptide(L)'
;MSEKIYMAYNKIQDYLNSYFAKHKIEASMFDAIHYLYNQRDFSYESTELNWPEEKCSNLDDLYRVLKHISIEITPIIRNSTANRLIKNVSEHSFFNKSQDANILLQFQHDKNQLHKHDYFEINLVLKGMMIATLNEEKRILKKGDFLIISPNTIHQINVESDSIVVCITIRKSTFDKAFFSLIQNDDPISNFFKYNLYSAKQNYLLFSIDINYQLLETIQNIFIQAYSTSSQANIICCSYISILLSYGLQGLTTSTLSAQGNTLTNKITTILNWIKQDSATIELNQIAKKLGYDKAYLGKLIIKNTNHSFNYLRNYYRIHNSCQLLQFTDYSIEKISIKTGYSSPNHYERCFRQLMKTTPTKYRLNKEYN
;
A
#
# COMPACT_ATOMS: atom_id res chain seq x y z
N MET A 1 -1.31 -37.39 6.15
CA MET A 1 -1.65 -36.00 5.75
C MET A 1 -3.03 -36.04 5.15
N SER A 2 -3.96 -35.29 5.70
CA SER A 2 -5.33 -35.24 5.21
C SER A 2 -5.37 -34.43 3.91
N GLU A 3 -5.90 -35.02 2.83
CA GLU A 3 -5.82 -34.48 1.45
C GLU A 3 -6.26 -33.03 1.34
N LYS A 4 -5.56 -32.25 0.51
CA LYS A 4 -5.94 -30.87 0.20
C LYS A 4 -7.09 -30.86 -0.79
N ILE A 5 -7.92 -29.84 -0.70
CA ILE A 5 -9.17 -29.68 -1.45
C ILE A 5 -9.13 -28.28 -2.04
N TYR A 6 -9.42 -28.21 -3.33
CA TYR A 6 -9.32 -27.00 -4.11
C TYR A 6 -10.64 -26.69 -4.84
N MET A 7 -10.90 -25.41 -5.05
CA MET A 7 -12.06 -24.93 -5.78
C MET A 7 -11.66 -23.76 -6.67
N ALA A 8 -12.15 -23.76 -7.91
CA ALA A 8 -11.84 -22.69 -8.85
C ALA A 8 -12.57 -21.39 -8.44
N TYR A 9 -11.87 -20.26 -8.52
CA TYR A 9 -12.39 -18.93 -8.18
C TYR A 9 -13.71 -18.63 -8.90
N ASN A 10 -13.79 -18.88 -10.22
CA ASN A 10 -14.99 -18.62 -11.00
C ASN A 10 -16.22 -19.39 -10.49
N LYS A 11 -16.08 -20.63 -10.00
CA LYS A 11 -17.22 -21.39 -9.47
C LYS A 11 -17.84 -20.70 -8.25
N ILE A 12 -17.00 -20.21 -7.35
CA ILE A 12 -17.43 -19.45 -6.17
C ILE A 12 -18.05 -18.12 -6.61
N GLN A 13 -17.41 -17.40 -7.52
CA GLN A 13 -17.91 -16.12 -8.01
C GLN A 13 -19.26 -16.25 -8.74
N ASP A 14 -19.43 -17.29 -9.57
CA ASP A 14 -20.66 -17.58 -10.31
C ASP A 14 -21.82 -17.90 -9.36
N TYR A 15 -21.54 -18.64 -8.27
CA TYR A 15 -22.52 -18.87 -7.21
C TYR A 15 -22.96 -17.56 -6.55
N LEU A 16 -22.00 -16.71 -6.14
CA LEU A 16 -22.28 -15.42 -5.50
C LEU A 16 -23.11 -14.50 -6.41
N ASN A 17 -22.73 -14.41 -7.68
CA ASN A 17 -23.45 -13.64 -8.70
C ASN A 17 -24.88 -14.15 -8.89
N SER A 18 -25.05 -15.48 -9.01
CA SER A 18 -26.37 -16.11 -9.20
C SER A 18 -27.27 -15.92 -7.99
N TYR A 19 -26.71 -16.03 -6.79
CA TYR A 19 -27.42 -15.81 -5.53
C TYR A 19 -27.91 -14.36 -5.43
N PHE A 20 -27.02 -13.39 -5.68
CA PHE A 20 -27.37 -11.97 -5.68
C PHE A 20 -28.42 -11.63 -6.74
N ALA A 21 -28.27 -12.15 -7.97
CA ALA A 21 -29.22 -11.92 -9.05
C ALA A 21 -30.64 -12.38 -8.70
N LYS A 22 -30.75 -13.55 -8.05
CA LYS A 22 -32.02 -14.20 -7.66
C LYS A 22 -32.65 -13.58 -6.40
N HIS A 23 -31.87 -13.30 -5.37
CA HIS A 23 -32.38 -12.94 -4.05
C HIS A 23 -32.26 -11.45 -3.71
N LYS A 24 -31.49 -10.69 -4.49
CA LYS A 24 -31.16 -9.27 -4.23
C LYS A 24 -30.51 -9.02 -2.86
N ILE A 25 -29.86 -10.04 -2.33
CA ILE A 25 -29.04 -10.01 -1.11
C ILE A 25 -27.73 -10.76 -1.36
N GLU A 26 -26.68 -10.37 -0.66
CA GLU A 26 -25.34 -10.99 -0.75
C GLU A 26 -25.28 -12.30 0.04
N ALA A 27 -24.56 -13.28 -0.50
CA ALA A 27 -24.16 -14.50 0.21
C ALA A 27 -22.69 -14.40 0.64
N SER A 28 -22.30 -15.13 1.68
CA SER A 28 -20.89 -15.22 2.07
C SER A 28 -20.13 -16.19 1.18
N MET A 29 -18.85 -15.91 0.88
CA MET A 29 -17.92 -16.84 0.26
C MET A 29 -17.89 -18.19 0.99
N PHE A 30 -17.98 -18.19 2.33
CA PHE A 30 -18.03 -19.41 3.12
C PHE A 30 -19.28 -20.25 2.82
N ASP A 31 -20.45 -19.62 2.67
CA ASP A 31 -21.70 -20.29 2.32
C ASP A 31 -21.60 -20.88 0.90
N ALA A 32 -21.02 -20.14 -0.03
CA ALA A 32 -20.77 -20.58 -1.40
C ALA A 32 -19.87 -21.82 -1.44
N ILE A 33 -18.75 -21.78 -0.71
CA ILE A 33 -17.80 -22.90 -0.60
C ILE A 33 -18.46 -24.15 0.00
N HIS A 34 -19.22 -24.00 1.10
CA HIS A 34 -19.93 -25.12 1.72
C HIS A 34 -21.00 -25.71 0.79
N TYR A 35 -21.74 -24.86 0.08
CA TYR A 35 -22.72 -25.30 -0.91
C TYR A 35 -22.06 -26.13 -2.02
N LEU A 36 -21.03 -25.58 -2.68
CA LEU A 36 -20.33 -26.23 -3.78
C LEU A 36 -19.61 -27.52 -3.32
N TYR A 37 -19.06 -27.52 -2.11
CA TYR A 37 -18.47 -28.72 -1.50
C TYR A 37 -19.48 -29.85 -1.35
N ASN A 38 -20.70 -29.55 -0.87
CA ASN A 38 -21.77 -30.54 -0.73
C ASN A 38 -22.26 -31.08 -2.09
N GLN A 39 -22.14 -30.29 -3.16
CA GLN A 39 -22.39 -30.74 -4.54
C GLN A 39 -21.24 -31.54 -5.15
N ARG A 40 -20.16 -31.78 -4.38
CA ARG A 40 -18.90 -32.41 -4.84
C ARG A 40 -18.21 -31.63 -5.97
N ASP A 41 -18.42 -30.32 -6.02
CA ASP A 41 -17.85 -29.46 -7.06
C ASP A 41 -16.47 -28.90 -6.63
N PHE A 42 -15.51 -29.80 -6.43
CA PHE A 42 -14.14 -29.49 -5.99
C PHE A 42 -13.12 -30.46 -6.61
N SER A 43 -11.83 -30.17 -6.43
CA SER A 43 -10.70 -31.00 -6.87
C SER A 43 -9.77 -31.34 -5.71
N TYR A 44 -9.07 -32.47 -5.79
CA TYR A 44 -7.96 -32.80 -4.87
C TYR A 44 -6.60 -32.30 -5.38
N GLU A 45 -6.54 -31.91 -6.65
CA GLU A 45 -5.36 -31.34 -7.28
C GLU A 45 -5.57 -29.86 -7.56
N SER A 46 -4.51 -29.07 -7.35
CA SER A 46 -4.52 -27.66 -7.73
C SER A 46 -4.44 -27.56 -9.25
N THR A 47 -5.30 -26.77 -9.86
CA THR A 47 -5.20 -26.46 -11.29
C THR A 47 -4.05 -25.49 -11.53
N GLU A 48 -3.06 -25.89 -12.34
CA GLU A 48 -2.05 -24.96 -12.82
C GLU A 48 -2.69 -23.93 -13.75
N LEU A 49 -2.33 -22.67 -13.55
CA LEU A 49 -2.80 -21.59 -14.42
C LEU A 49 -2.11 -21.71 -15.78
N ASN A 50 -2.90 -21.82 -16.83
CA ASN A 50 -2.40 -21.80 -18.20
C ASN A 50 -2.12 -20.35 -18.62
N TRP A 51 -0.91 -19.88 -18.31
CA TRP A 51 -0.44 -18.56 -18.70
C TRP A 51 -0.11 -18.53 -20.20
N PRO A 52 -0.51 -17.48 -20.93
CA PRO A 52 -0.11 -17.32 -22.32
C PRO A 52 1.43 -17.23 -22.44
N GLU A 53 1.99 -17.72 -23.55
CA GLU A 53 3.42 -17.60 -23.86
C GLU A 53 3.85 -16.13 -23.95
N GLU A 54 2.98 -15.29 -24.52
CA GLU A 54 3.12 -13.84 -24.50
C GLU A 54 2.61 -13.25 -23.18
N LYS A 55 3.30 -12.24 -22.66
CA LYS A 55 2.91 -11.56 -21.41
C LYS A 55 1.53 -10.91 -21.55
N CYS A 56 0.73 -10.92 -20.48
CA CYS A 56 -0.57 -10.25 -20.48
C CYS A 56 -0.35 -8.73 -20.62
N SER A 57 -0.63 -8.19 -21.80
CA SER A 57 -0.41 -6.78 -22.12
C SER A 57 -1.47 -5.84 -21.53
N ASN A 58 -2.62 -6.40 -21.14
CA ASN A 58 -3.78 -5.67 -20.65
C ASN A 58 -4.53 -6.46 -19.55
N LEU A 59 -5.52 -5.81 -18.95
CA LEU A 59 -6.28 -6.36 -17.83
C LEU A 59 -7.20 -7.52 -18.22
N ASP A 60 -7.77 -7.50 -19.42
CA ASP A 60 -8.71 -8.53 -19.87
C ASP A 60 -7.99 -9.88 -20.07
N ASP A 61 -6.77 -9.84 -20.65
CA ASP A 61 -5.90 -11.01 -20.77
C ASP A 61 -5.54 -11.58 -19.40
N LEU A 62 -5.16 -10.71 -18.46
CA LEU A 62 -4.85 -11.11 -17.08
C LEU A 62 -6.07 -11.78 -16.43
N TYR A 63 -7.22 -11.12 -16.43
CA TYR A 63 -8.43 -11.63 -15.79
C TYR A 63 -8.93 -12.95 -16.40
N ARG A 64 -8.77 -13.13 -17.72
CA ARG A 64 -9.10 -14.39 -18.41
C ARG A 64 -8.38 -15.60 -17.80
N VAL A 65 -7.14 -15.43 -17.33
CA VAL A 65 -6.38 -16.48 -16.64
C VAL A 65 -6.77 -16.54 -15.16
N LEU A 66 -6.77 -15.38 -14.48
CA LEU A 66 -6.98 -15.33 -13.01
C LEU A 66 -8.35 -15.87 -12.57
N LYS A 67 -9.39 -15.79 -13.40
CA LYS A 67 -10.70 -16.34 -13.05
C LYS A 67 -10.69 -17.87 -12.82
N HIS A 68 -9.65 -18.57 -13.29
CA HIS A 68 -9.48 -20.02 -13.13
C HIS A 68 -8.54 -20.41 -11.98
N ILE A 69 -8.12 -19.45 -11.14
CA ILE A 69 -7.30 -19.73 -9.97
C ILE A 69 -7.92 -20.81 -9.09
N SER A 70 -7.09 -21.75 -8.65
CA SER A 70 -7.44 -22.83 -7.75
C SER A 70 -7.21 -22.42 -6.29
N ILE A 71 -8.28 -22.25 -5.52
CA ILE A 71 -8.24 -21.82 -4.11
C ILE A 71 -8.24 -23.05 -3.21
N GLU A 72 -7.26 -23.16 -2.29
CA GLU A 72 -7.25 -24.21 -1.26
C GLU A 72 -8.35 -23.95 -0.21
N ILE A 73 -9.42 -24.74 -0.22
CA ILE A 73 -10.58 -24.60 0.67
C ILE A 73 -10.55 -25.53 1.88
N THR A 74 -9.51 -26.36 2.00
CA THR A 74 -9.38 -27.31 3.12
C THR A 74 -9.50 -26.69 4.50
N PRO A 75 -8.88 -25.53 4.80
CA PRO A 75 -9.00 -24.90 6.11
C PRO A 75 -10.45 -24.48 6.41
N ILE A 76 -11.20 -24.11 5.38
CA ILE A 76 -12.60 -23.66 5.49
C ILE A 76 -13.51 -24.84 5.80
N ILE A 77 -13.37 -25.95 5.06
CA ILE A 77 -14.23 -27.13 5.22
C ILE A 77 -13.96 -27.85 6.55
N ARG A 78 -12.69 -27.92 7.00
CA ARG A 78 -12.33 -28.66 8.22
C ARG A 78 -12.67 -27.93 9.52
N ASN A 79 -12.73 -26.61 9.51
CA ASN A 79 -13.21 -25.84 10.66
C ASN A 79 -14.73 -25.74 10.62
N SER A 80 -15.43 -26.70 11.21
CA SER A 80 -16.90 -26.69 11.33
C SER A 80 -17.46 -25.50 12.12
N THR A 81 -16.61 -24.78 12.85
CA THR A 81 -16.92 -23.50 13.51
C THR A 81 -16.75 -22.27 12.62
N ALA A 82 -16.27 -22.41 11.36
CA ALA A 82 -16.06 -21.32 10.42
C ALA A 82 -17.34 -20.59 9.97
N ASN A 83 -18.53 -21.14 10.29
CA ASN A 83 -19.79 -20.41 10.24
C ASN A 83 -19.82 -19.21 11.22
N ARG A 84 -18.87 -19.09 12.16
CA ARG A 84 -18.73 -17.96 13.08
C ARG A 84 -17.59 -17.06 12.67
N LEU A 85 -17.95 -16.02 11.90
CA LEU A 85 -17.50 -14.63 12.01
C LEU A 85 -16.17 -14.48 12.79
N ILE A 86 -15.05 -14.91 12.19
CA ILE A 86 -13.75 -14.70 12.83
C ILE A 86 -13.46 -13.20 12.73
N LYS A 87 -13.87 -12.45 13.76
CA LYS A 87 -13.61 -11.02 13.86
C LYS A 87 -12.12 -10.73 13.95
N ASN A 88 -11.31 -11.70 14.39
CA ASN A 88 -9.86 -11.57 14.58
C ASN A 88 -9.13 -12.75 13.94
N VAL A 89 -8.51 -12.54 12.78
CA VAL A 89 -7.74 -13.58 12.08
C VAL A 89 -6.25 -13.42 12.39
N SER A 90 -5.59 -14.48 12.88
CA SER A 90 -4.15 -14.43 13.16
C SER A 90 -3.32 -14.99 12.00
N GLU A 91 -2.16 -14.40 11.73
CA GLU A 91 -1.21 -14.80 10.71
C GLU A 91 -0.70 -16.23 10.92
N HIS A 92 -0.70 -16.72 12.16
CA HIS A 92 -0.32 -18.10 12.47
C HIS A 92 -1.34 -19.11 11.95
N SER A 93 -2.63 -18.74 11.97
CA SER A 93 -3.73 -19.57 11.48
C SER A 93 -4.00 -19.39 9.99
N PHE A 94 -3.68 -18.22 9.44
CA PHE A 94 -4.02 -17.86 8.07
C PHE A 94 -2.94 -18.26 7.05
N PHE A 95 -1.67 -18.02 7.36
CA PHE A 95 -0.57 -18.32 6.44
C PHE A 95 0.06 -19.67 6.74
N ASN A 96 0.34 -20.43 5.68
CA ASN A 96 1.18 -21.61 5.76
C ASN A 96 2.59 -21.25 6.27
N LYS A 97 3.25 -22.18 6.97
CA LYS A 97 4.60 -21.95 7.54
C LYS A 97 5.66 -21.59 6.50
N SER A 98 5.48 -22.00 5.25
CA SER A 98 6.39 -21.77 4.13
C SER A 98 6.00 -20.58 3.23
N GLN A 99 4.93 -19.85 3.59
CA GLN A 99 4.42 -18.73 2.82
C GLN A 99 4.31 -17.49 3.70
N ASP A 100 4.77 -16.36 3.17
CA ASP A 100 4.75 -15.07 3.84
C ASP A 100 3.72 -14.12 3.24
N ALA A 101 3.19 -14.43 2.06
CA ALA A 101 2.17 -13.66 1.39
C ALA A 101 1.23 -14.55 0.58
N ASN A 102 -0.02 -14.10 0.46
CA ASN A 102 -1.05 -14.67 -0.41
C ASN A 102 -1.60 -13.57 -1.31
N ILE A 103 -2.10 -13.94 -2.48
CA ILE A 103 -2.78 -13.05 -3.41
C ILE A 103 -4.06 -13.70 -3.91
N LEU A 104 -5.14 -12.94 -4.04
CA LEU A 104 -6.42 -13.39 -4.60
C LEU A 104 -7.15 -12.25 -5.29
N LEU A 105 -8.13 -12.59 -6.12
CA LEU A 105 -9.15 -11.64 -6.58
C LEU A 105 -10.24 -11.56 -5.51
N GLN A 106 -10.58 -10.35 -5.07
CA GLN A 106 -11.71 -10.16 -4.16
C GLN A 106 -13.00 -10.58 -4.87
N PHE A 107 -13.93 -11.18 -4.12
CA PHE A 107 -15.20 -11.62 -4.66
C PHE A 107 -16.22 -10.48 -4.75
N GLN A 108 -16.91 -10.38 -5.88
CA GLN A 108 -18.09 -9.52 -6.03
C GLN A 108 -19.26 -10.16 -5.29
N HIS A 109 -20.13 -9.34 -4.71
CA HIS A 109 -21.34 -9.78 -3.99
C HIS A 109 -21.09 -10.73 -2.81
N ASP A 110 -19.86 -10.75 -2.30
CA ASP A 110 -19.53 -11.45 -1.07
C ASP A 110 -19.98 -10.62 0.13
N LYS A 111 -20.75 -11.26 1.01
CA LYS A 111 -21.19 -10.70 2.28
C LYS A 111 -20.04 -10.72 3.29
N ASN A 112 -19.01 -9.94 3.00
CA ASN A 112 -17.90 -9.71 3.90
C ASN A 112 -18.39 -9.07 5.19
N GLN A 113 -17.68 -9.33 6.29
CA GLN A 113 -18.02 -8.79 7.60
C GLN A 113 -16.89 -7.96 8.16
N LEU A 114 -17.24 -7.10 9.13
CA LEU A 114 -16.24 -6.38 9.91
C LEU A 114 -15.35 -7.36 10.66
N HIS A 115 -14.06 -7.30 10.36
CA HIS A 115 -13.04 -8.10 10.99
C HIS A 115 -11.74 -7.30 11.11
N LYS A 116 -10.74 -7.90 11.75
CA LYS A 116 -9.37 -7.42 11.82
C LYS A 116 -8.43 -8.61 11.80
N HIS A 117 -7.17 -8.34 11.48
CA HIS A 117 -6.12 -9.34 11.47
C HIS A 117 -4.79 -8.76 11.92
N ASP A 118 -3.84 -9.61 12.34
CA ASP A 118 -2.51 -9.19 12.85
C ASP A 118 -1.43 -9.08 11.76
N TYR A 119 -1.80 -9.22 10.49
CA TYR A 119 -0.96 -9.02 9.29
C TYR A 119 -1.40 -7.80 8.46
N PHE A 120 -0.65 -7.46 7.40
CA PHE A 120 -1.03 -6.38 6.47
C PHE A 120 -1.90 -6.92 5.33
N GLU A 121 -2.86 -6.10 4.89
CA GLU A 121 -3.67 -6.34 3.69
C GLU A 121 -3.50 -5.18 2.71
N ILE A 122 -3.35 -5.50 1.43
CA ILE A 122 -3.17 -4.55 0.34
C ILE A 122 -4.28 -4.80 -0.68
N ASN A 123 -5.11 -3.80 -0.96
CA ASN A 123 -6.12 -3.85 -2.01
C ASN A 123 -5.79 -2.87 -3.12
N LEU A 124 -5.84 -3.34 -4.37
CA LEU A 124 -5.67 -2.51 -5.57
C LEU A 124 -6.85 -2.72 -6.52
N VAL A 125 -7.55 -1.63 -6.83
CA VAL A 125 -8.67 -1.65 -7.78
C VAL A 125 -8.13 -1.58 -9.21
N LEU A 126 -8.23 -2.67 -9.97
CA LEU A 126 -7.81 -2.73 -11.37
C LEU A 126 -8.90 -2.24 -12.34
N LYS A 127 -10.17 -2.47 -11.99
CA LYS A 127 -11.37 -2.06 -12.74
C LYS A 127 -12.52 -1.82 -11.78
N GLY A 128 -13.39 -0.87 -12.12
CA GLY A 128 -14.61 -0.59 -11.36
C GLY A 128 -14.32 0.11 -10.03
N MET A 129 -14.97 -0.34 -8.96
CA MET A 129 -14.87 0.26 -7.64
C MET A 129 -15.05 -0.76 -6.50
N MET A 130 -14.59 -0.38 -5.31
CA MET A 130 -14.87 -1.09 -4.07
C MET A 130 -15.20 -0.10 -2.96
N ILE A 131 -15.93 -0.57 -1.95
CA ILE A 131 -16.23 0.17 -0.73
C ILE A 131 -15.45 -0.50 0.41
N ALA A 132 -14.54 0.26 1.03
CA ALA A 132 -13.85 -0.13 2.24
C ALA A 132 -14.46 0.60 3.43
N THR A 133 -14.99 -0.13 4.40
CA THR A 133 -15.36 0.42 5.71
C THR A 133 -14.16 0.25 6.64
N LEU A 134 -13.54 1.34 7.09
CA LEU A 134 -12.32 1.37 7.89
C LEU A 134 -12.61 2.16 9.18
N ASN A 135 -12.54 1.53 10.35
CA ASN A 135 -12.82 2.19 11.64
C ASN A 135 -14.12 3.02 11.62
N GLU A 136 -15.22 2.44 11.11
CA GLU A 136 -16.55 3.06 10.96
C GLU A 136 -16.68 4.11 9.84
N GLU A 137 -15.60 4.49 9.16
CA GLU A 137 -15.64 5.38 8.00
C GLU A 137 -15.72 4.59 6.69
N LYS A 138 -16.65 4.94 5.80
CA LYS A 138 -16.72 4.36 4.45
C LYS A 138 -15.84 5.14 3.49
N ARG A 139 -15.04 4.41 2.70
CA ARG A 139 -14.20 4.93 1.62
C ARG A 139 -14.57 4.22 0.33
N ILE A 140 -14.85 5.01 -0.71
CA ILE A 140 -15.07 4.51 -2.07
C ILE A 140 -13.73 4.58 -2.78
N LEU A 141 -13.26 3.44 -3.26
CA LEU A 141 -12.01 3.30 -4.01
C LEU A 141 -12.35 2.97 -5.46
N LYS A 142 -11.67 3.61 -6.41
CA LYS A 142 -11.87 3.45 -7.85
C LYS A 142 -10.61 2.88 -8.49
N LYS A 143 -10.70 2.54 -9.77
CA LYS A 143 -9.54 2.13 -10.59
C LYS A 143 -8.29 2.96 -10.28
N GLY A 144 -7.20 2.28 -9.93
CA GLY A 144 -5.90 2.88 -9.58
C GLY A 144 -5.73 3.16 -8.08
N ASP A 145 -6.79 3.12 -7.28
CA ASP A 145 -6.66 3.29 -5.84
C ASP A 145 -6.02 2.05 -5.20
N PHE A 146 -5.02 2.32 -4.37
CA PHE A 146 -4.16 1.38 -3.67
C PHE A 146 -4.31 1.63 -2.16
N LEU A 147 -4.81 0.63 -1.45
CA LEU A 147 -5.10 0.69 -0.02
C LEU A 147 -4.22 -0.31 0.72
N ILE A 148 -3.43 0.17 1.69
CA ILE A 148 -2.70 -0.66 2.64
C ILE A 148 -3.41 -0.57 3.99
N ILE A 149 -3.85 -1.69 4.53
CA ILE A 149 -4.49 -1.82 5.83
C ILE A 149 -3.48 -2.42 6.81
N SER A 150 -3.22 -1.71 7.91
CA SER A 150 -2.30 -2.18 8.94
C SER A 150 -2.92 -3.25 9.84
N PRO A 151 -2.08 -4.05 10.52
CA PRO A 151 -2.51 -4.95 11.57
C PRO A 151 -3.46 -4.29 12.59
N ASN A 152 -4.46 -5.05 13.02
CA ASN A 152 -5.48 -4.72 14.00
C ASN A 152 -6.49 -3.63 13.60
N THR A 153 -6.46 -3.17 12.36
CA THR A 153 -7.48 -2.26 11.82
C THR A 153 -8.80 -3.01 11.63
N ILE A 154 -9.89 -2.49 12.20
CA ILE A 154 -11.21 -3.06 11.99
C ILE A 154 -11.72 -2.58 10.64
N HIS A 155 -11.99 -3.52 9.74
CA HIS A 155 -12.37 -3.21 8.37
C HIS A 155 -13.33 -4.24 7.75
N GLN A 156 -13.96 -3.81 6.66
CA GLN A 156 -14.82 -4.62 5.80
C GLN A 156 -14.62 -4.15 4.35
N ILE A 157 -14.49 -5.08 3.42
CA ILE A 157 -14.29 -4.83 2.00
C ILE A 157 -15.50 -5.34 1.22
N ASN A 158 -16.12 -4.49 0.41
CA ASN A 158 -17.20 -4.86 -0.50
C ASN A 158 -16.82 -4.46 -1.93
N VAL A 159 -16.86 -5.41 -2.85
CA VAL A 159 -16.54 -5.17 -4.26
C VAL A 159 -17.84 -5.07 -5.06
N GLU A 160 -17.98 -3.97 -5.80
CA GLU A 160 -19.15 -3.71 -6.64
C GLU A 160 -19.14 -4.59 -7.89
N SER A 161 -20.30 -4.73 -8.54
CA SER A 161 -20.43 -5.44 -9.82
C SER A 161 -19.44 -4.91 -10.86
N ASP A 162 -19.00 -5.78 -11.77
CA ASP A 162 -18.09 -5.48 -12.88
C ASP A 162 -16.72 -4.91 -12.45
N SER A 163 -16.35 -5.11 -11.19
CA SER A 163 -15.09 -4.64 -10.61
C SER A 163 -14.07 -5.77 -10.47
N ILE A 164 -12.80 -5.42 -10.62
CA ILE A 164 -11.66 -6.34 -10.46
C ILE A 164 -10.74 -5.72 -9.43
N VAL A 165 -10.59 -6.39 -8.29
CA VAL A 165 -9.77 -5.94 -7.17
C VAL A 165 -8.83 -7.07 -6.79
N VAL A 166 -7.53 -6.75 -6.74
CA VAL A 166 -6.52 -7.66 -6.22
C VAL A 166 -6.36 -7.41 -4.73
N CYS A 167 -6.37 -8.47 -3.95
CA CYS A 167 -6.02 -8.46 -2.54
C CYS A 167 -4.73 -9.24 -2.31
N ILE A 168 -3.77 -8.62 -1.64
CA ILE A 168 -2.53 -9.24 -1.17
C ILE A 168 -2.50 -9.14 0.34
N THR A 169 -2.42 -10.28 1.01
CA THR A 169 -2.17 -10.34 2.46
C THR A 169 -0.72 -10.74 2.68
N ILE A 170 -0.01 -10.07 3.59
CA ILE A 170 1.41 -10.29 3.84
C ILE A 170 1.73 -10.23 5.34
N ARG A 171 2.51 -11.20 5.82
CA ARG A 171 2.97 -11.24 7.22
C ARG A 171 3.61 -9.93 7.63
N LYS A 172 3.40 -9.54 8.89
CA LYS A 172 3.92 -8.27 9.40
C LYS A 172 5.44 -8.17 9.24
N SER A 173 6.17 -9.21 9.61
CA SER A 173 7.64 -9.24 9.54
C SER A 173 8.18 -9.10 8.11
N THR A 174 7.47 -9.65 7.13
CA THR A 174 7.84 -9.58 5.71
C THR A 174 7.50 -8.22 5.12
N PHE A 175 6.33 -7.67 5.46
CA PHE A 175 6.00 -6.29 5.11
C PHE A 175 7.01 -5.30 5.71
N ASP A 176 7.35 -5.44 6.99
CA ASP A 176 8.33 -4.58 7.65
C ASP A 176 9.67 -4.59 6.91
N LYS A 177 10.17 -5.77 6.51
CA LYS A 177 11.41 -5.90 5.72
C LYS A 177 11.30 -5.24 4.34
N ALA A 178 10.22 -5.50 3.60
CA ALA A 178 10.02 -4.96 2.26
C ALA A 178 9.82 -3.44 2.31
N PHE A 179 8.91 -2.97 3.15
CA PHE A 179 8.50 -1.57 3.20
C PHE A 179 9.53 -0.68 3.90
N PHE A 180 10.13 -1.09 5.01
CA PHE A 180 11.15 -0.25 5.66
C PHE A 180 12.47 -0.22 4.89
N SER A 181 12.79 -1.27 4.12
CA SER A 181 13.95 -1.18 3.22
C SER A 181 13.74 -0.18 2.07
N LEU A 182 12.48 0.13 1.72
CA LEU A 182 12.14 1.19 0.77
C LEU A 182 12.08 2.59 1.44
N ILE A 183 11.89 2.62 2.75
CA ILE A 183 11.68 3.83 3.56
C ILE A 183 12.79 3.91 4.63
N GLN A 184 14.04 3.96 4.17
CA GLN A 184 15.22 3.85 5.05
C GLN A 184 15.67 5.17 5.70
N ASN A 185 15.00 6.29 5.45
CA ASN A 185 15.47 7.57 5.97
C ASN A 185 14.68 8.00 7.20
N ASP A 186 15.37 8.64 8.16
CA ASP A 186 14.72 9.46 9.20
C ASP A 186 14.28 10.81 8.60
N ASP A 187 13.52 10.74 7.50
CA ASP A 187 12.97 11.90 6.82
C ASP A 187 11.47 12.04 7.07
N PRO A 188 10.92 13.26 6.94
CA PRO A 188 9.51 13.52 7.23
C PRO A 188 8.49 12.65 6.49
N ILE A 189 8.78 12.25 5.25
CA ILE A 189 7.87 11.40 4.46
C ILE A 189 7.88 9.97 5.01
N SER A 190 9.08 9.46 5.29
CA SER A 190 9.28 8.17 5.93
C SER A 190 8.59 8.08 7.30
N ASN A 191 8.74 9.12 8.11
CA ASN A 191 8.09 9.23 9.41
C ASN A 191 6.57 9.35 9.31
N PHE A 192 6.06 10.03 8.28
CA PHE A 192 4.62 10.06 8.00
C PHE A 192 4.07 8.65 7.74
N PHE A 193 4.73 7.83 6.92
CA PHE A 193 4.28 6.46 6.67
C PHE A 193 4.35 5.58 7.91
N LYS A 194 5.48 5.61 8.63
CA LYS A 194 5.66 4.89 9.90
C LYS A 194 4.58 5.28 10.91
N TYR A 195 4.29 6.58 11.05
CA TYR A 195 3.25 7.05 11.93
C TYR A 195 1.87 6.53 11.52
N ASN A 196 1.49 6.65 10.24
CA ASN A 196 0.15 6.24 9.79
C ASN A 196 -0.08 4.74 9.84
N LEU A 197 0.95 3.92 9.63
CA LEU A 197 0.82 2.47 9.66
C LEU A 197 0.95 1.86 11.06
N TYR A 198 1.71 2.47 11.99
CA TYR A 198 2.03 1.84 13.28
C TYR A 198 1.61 2.64 14.51
N SER A 199 1.26 3.92 14.38
CA SER A 199 1.05 4.80 15.53
C SER A 199 -0.23 5.66 15.45
N ALA A 200 -0.81 5.81 14.27
CA ALA A 200 -1.99 6.63 14.06
C ALA A 200 -3.27 5.89 14.45
N LYS A 201 -4.29 6.63 14.85
CA LYS A 201 -5.63 6.07 15.05
C LYS A 201 -6.23 5.50 13.73
N GLN A 202 -5.77 5.97 12.58
CA GLN A 202 -6.26 5.55 11.26
C GLN A 202 -5.72 4.18 10.81
N ASN A 203 -4.45 3.82 11.05
CA ASN A 203 -3.87 2.49 10.74
C ASN A 203 -4.10 2.00 9.28
N TYR A 204 -4.11 2.89 8.29
CA TYR A 204 -4.12 2.54 6.87
C TYR A 204 -3.46 3.63 6.02
N LEU A 205 -3.05 3.29 4.78
CA LEU A 205 -2.63 4.23 3.74
C LEU A 205 -3.50 4.05 2.51
N LEU A 206 -3.99 5.15 1.94
CA LEU A 206 -4.78 5.17 0.72
C LEU A 206 -4.21 6.20 -0.25
N PHE A 207 -3.90 5.78 -1.47
CA PHE A 207 -3.36 6.62 -2.53
C PHE A 207 -3.67 6.05 -3.91
N SER A 208 -3.48 6.83 -4.96
CA SER A 208 -3.73 6.40 -6.34
C SER A 208 -2.42 6.14 -7.08
N ILE A 209 -2.42 5.10 -7.92
CA ILE A 209 -1.31 4.75 -8.83
C ILE A 209 -1.83 4.58 -10.26
N ASP A 210 -0.96 4.84 -11.23
CA ASP A 210 -1.27 4.58 -12.63
C ASP A 210 -1.15 3.09 -12.93
N ILE A 211 -2.17 2.54 -13.59
CA ILE A 211 -2.17 1.14 -14.03
C ILE A 211 -1.58 1.09 -15.43
N ASN A 212 -0.33 0.64 -15.52
CA ASN A 212 0.40 0.39 -16.75
C ASN A 212 0.72 -1.09 -16.93
N TYR A 213 1.29 -1.45 -18.08
CA TYR A 213 1.60 -2.85 -18.38
C TYR A 213 2.64 -3.43 -17.41
N GLN A 214 3.61 -2.63 -16.92
CA GLN A 214 4.62 -3.12 -15.96
C GLN A 214 3.99 -3.50 -14.61
N LEU A 215 2.99 -2.75 -14.14
CA LEU A 215 2.25 -3.05 -12.93
C LEU A 215 1.43 -4.34 -13.10
N LEU A 216 0.75 -4.50 -14.24
CA LEU A 216 -0.02 -5.71 -14.56
C LEU A 216 0.90 -6.94 -14.65
N GLU A 217 2.06 -6.81 -15.28
CA GLU A 217 3.09 -7.86 -15.33
C GLU A 217 3.58 -8.23 -13.92
N THR A 218 3.79 -7.23 -13.06
CA THR A 218 4.18 -7.45 -11.67
C THR A 218 3.11 -8.25 -10.93
N ILE A 219 1.83 -7.89 -11.08
CA ILE A 219 0.71 -8.62 -10.49
C ILE A 219 0.62 -10.05 -11.03
N GLN A 220 0.75 -10.24 -12.34
CA GLN A 220 0.83 -11.56 -12.98
C GLN A 220 1.92 -12.42 -12.32
N ASN A 221 3.12 -11.88 -12.16
CA ASN A 221 4.24 -12.60 -11.55
C ASN A 221 3.99 -12.93 -10.08
N ILE A 222 3.31 -12.07 -9.31
CA ILE A 222 2.90 -12.39 -7.93
C ILE A 222 1.94 -13.59 -7.95
N PHE A 223 0.93 -13.61 -8.84
CA PHE A 223 0.04 -14.76 -8.98
C PHE A 223 0.77 -16.05 -9.39
N ILE A 224 1.68 -15.99 -10.37
CA ILE A 224 2.48 -17.15 -10.78
C ILE A 224 3.22 -17.74 -9.57
N GLN A 225 3.87 -16.90 -8.77
CA GLN A 225 4.70 -17.37 -7.66
C GLN A 225 3.88 -17.76 -6.42
N ALA A 226 2.79 -17.08 -6.12
CA ALA A 226 1.94 -17.42 -4.98
C ALA A 226 1.29 -18.80 -5.10
N TYR A 227 1.05 -19.26 -6.32
CA TYR A 227 0.45 -20.57 -6.62
C TYR A 227 1.47 -21.61 -7.11
N SER A 228 2.76 -21.26 -7.14
CA SER A 228 3.83 -22.18 -7.51
C SER A 228 4.18 -23.14 -6.37
N THR A 229 4.49 -24.39 -6.71
CA THR A 229 4.97 -25.41 -5.77
C THR A 229 6.49 -25.38 -5.58
N SER A 230 7.20 -24.51 -6.30
CA SER A 230 8.65 -24.35 -6.19
C SER A 230 9.08 -23.89 -4.80
N SER A 231 10.19 -24.42 -4.29
CA SER A 231 10.71 -24.05 -2.97
C SER A 231 11.23 -22.60 -2.91
N GLN A 232 11.57 -22.00 -4.05
CA GLN A 232 11.99 -20.60 -4.15
C GLN A 232 10.80 -19.63 -4.35
N ALA A 233 9.59 -20.14 -4.58
CA ALA A 233 8.43 -19.34 -4.97
C ALA A 233 8.12 -18.23 -3.96
N ASN A 234 8.21 -18.51 -2.65
CA ASN A 234 7.94 -17.51 -1.61
C ASN A 234 8.89 -16.31 -1.69
N ILE A 235 10.19 -16.54 -1.92
CA ILE A 235 11.19 -15.47 -2.00
C ILE A 235 10.94 -14.60 -3.25
N ILE A 236 10.64 -15.24 -4.38
CA ILE A 236 10.36 -14.55 -5.64
C ILE A 236 9.05 -13.74 -5.51
N CYS A 237 8.01 -14.34 -4.92
CA CYS A 237 6.74 -13.68 -4.63
C CYS A 237 6.94 -12.41 -3.78
N CYS A 238 7.66 -12.53 -2.66
CA CYS A 238 7.97 -11.38 -1.79
C CYS A 238 8.79 -10.29 -2.51
N SER A 239 9.66 -10.68 -3.45
CA SER A 239 10.43 -9.74 -4.26
C SER A 239 9.52 -8.95 -5.21
N TYR A 240 8.58 -9.61 -5.89
CA TYR A 240 7.59 -8.92 -6.72
C TYR A 240 6.61 -8.06 -5.89
N ILE A 241 6.24 -8.48 -4.69
CA ILE A 241 5.46 -7.62 -3.77
C ILE A 241 6.26 -6.38 -3.38
N SER A 242 7.58 -6.49 -3.18
CA SER A 242 8.44 -5.33 -2.92
C SER A 242 8.48 -4.37 -4.11
N ILE A 243 8.49 -4.90 -5.34
CA ILE A 243 8.36 -4.09 -6.57
C ILE A 243 6.99 -3.41 -6.63
N LEU A 244 5.89 -4.13 -6.31
CA LEU A 244 4.55 -3.57 -6.25
C LEU A 244 4.44 -2.43 -5.23
N LEU A 245 5.00 -2.61 -4.03
CA LEU A 245 5.06 -1.57 -3.00
C LEU A 245 5.88 -0.37 -3.46
N SER A 246 6.93 -0.59 -4.24
CA SER A 246 7.73 0.48 -4.85
C SER A 246 6.93 1.29 -5.86
N TYR A 247 6.11 0.64 -6.71
CA TYR A 247 5.15 1.36 -7.56
C TYR A 247 4.13 2.15 -6.73
N GLY A 248 3.68 1.58 -5.61
CA GLY A 248 2.82 2.27 -4.65
C GLY A 248 3.43 3.56 -4.13
N LEU A 249 4.68 3.48 -3.66
CA LEU A 249 5.46 4.63 -3.20
C LEU A 249 5.76 5.63 -4.32
N GLN A 250 5.99 5.17 -5.55
CA GLN A 250 6.16 6.04 -6.70
C GLN A 250 4.88 6.84 -6.96
N GLY A 251 3.72 6.17 -6.99
CA GLY A 251 2.42 6.82 -7.12
C GLY A 251 2.17 7.87 -6.03
N LEU A 252 2.60 7.62 -4.80
CA LEU A 252 2.56 8.62 -3.71
C LEU A 252 3.42 9.86 -3.97
N THR A 253 4.51 9.72 -4.74
CA THR A 253 5.36 10.84 -5.16
C THR A 253 4.90 11.54 -6.42
N THR A 254 4.27 10.82 -7.36
CA THR A 254 3.88 11.30 -8.68
C THR A 254 2.42 11.71 -8.80
N SER A 255 1.53 11.25 -7.90
CA SER A 255 0.12 11.67 -7.84
C SER A 255 -0.02 13.10 -7.28
N THR A 256 0.61 14.03 -7.95
CA THR A 256 -0.04 15.27 -8.32
C THR A 256 -1.34 14.94 -9.07
N LEU A 257 -2.48 15.33 -8.48
CA LEU A 257 -3.75 15.58 -9.18
C LEU A 257 -4.61 14.36 -9.56
N SER A 258 -5.18 13.63 -8.59
CA SER A 258 -6.48 12.96 -8.81
C SER A 258 -7.57 13.69 -8.01
N ALA A 259 -8.36 14.46 -8.74
CA ALA A 259 -9.54 15.15 -8.26
C ALA A 259 -10.65 14.12 -8.04
N GLN A 260 -10.80 13.58 -6.82
CA GLN A 260 -12.06 13.14 -6.22
C GLN A 260 -11.77 12.42 -4.89
N GLY A 261 -11.63 13.22 -3.83
CA GLY A 261 -11.42 12.75 -2.47
C GLY A 261 -11.07 13.93 -1.59
N ASN A 262 -12.10 14.60 -1.03
CA ASN A 262 -11.96 15.87 -0.30
C ASN A 262 -11.19 15.78 1.04
N THR A 263 -10.61 14.63 1.42
CA THR A 263 -9.80 14.55 2.64
C THR A 263 -8.36 14.97 2.36
N LEU A 264 -8.03 16.16 2.87
CA LEU A 264 -6.72 16.81 2.79
C LEU A 264 -5.55 15.95 3.34
N THR A 265 -5.85 14.91 4.13
CA THR A 265 -4.91 13.85 4.54
C THR A 265 -4.24 13.18 3.34
N ASN A 266 -4.94 12.99 2.21
CA ASN A 266 -4.37 12.36 1.02
C ASN A 266 -3.40 13.29 0.25
N LYS A 267 -3.39 14.60 0.58
CA LYS A 267 -2.51 15.60 -0.06
C LYS A 267 -1.27 15.90 0.77
N ILE A 268 -1.15 15.37 1.98
CA ILE A 268 -0.01 15.69 2.86
C ILE A 268 1.31 15.19 2.29
N THR A 269 1.32 14.02 1.64
CA THR A 269 2.50 13.48 0.94
C THR A 269 2.89 14.39 -0.22
N THR A 270 1.93 14.89 -1.00
CA THR A 270 2.17 15.91 -2.03
C THR A 270 2.77 17.19 -1.45
N ILE A 271 2.22 17.67 -0.33
CA ILE A 271 2.74 18.86 0.37
C ILE A 271 4.19 18.61 0.83
N LEU A 272 4.47 17.46 1.45
CA LEU A 272 5.81 17.09 1.88
C LEU A 272 6.78 17.00 0.70
N ASN A 273 6.35 16.45 -0.44
CA ASN A 273 7.15 16.39 -1.66
C ASN A 273 7.45 17.77 -2.23
N TRP A 274 6.48 18.68 -2.28
CA TRP A 274 6.74 20.07 -2.67
C TRP A 274 7.71 20.77 -1.72
N ILE A 275 7.56 20.56 -0.40
CA ILE A 275 8.51 21.10 0.58
C ILE A 275 9.91 20.52 0.36
N LYS A 276 10.04 19.23 0.05
CA LYS A 276 11.32 18.56 -0.23
C LYS A 276 11.99 19.11 -1.48
N GLN A 277 11.27 19.12 -2.61
CA GLN A 277 11.80 19.52 -3.92
C GLN A 277 12.14 21.02 -3.97
N ASP A 278 11.24 21.87 -3.48
CA ASP A 278 11.35 23.32 -3.60
C ASP A 278 11.74 24.00 -2.28
N SER A 279 12.36 23.28 -1.34
CA SER A 279 12.70 23.76 0.01
C SER A 279 13.40 25.13 0.03
N ALA A 280 14.19 25.44 -0.99
CA ALA A 280 14.90 26.72 -1.14
C ALA A 280 13.94 27.91 -1.28
N THR A 281 12.82 27.79 -1.98
CA THR A 281 11.97 28.94 -2.36
C THR A 281 10.53 28.82 -1.88
N ILE A 282 10.05 27.61 -1.59
CA ILE A 282 8.64 27.36 -1.28
C ILE A 282 8.17 28.07 -0.01
N GLU A 283 7.00 28.67 -0.09
CA GLU A 283 6.33 29.35 1.02
C GLU A 283 4.96 28.74 1.31
N LEU A 284 4.57 28.66 2.59
CA LEU A 284 3.30 28.05 3.01
C LEU A 284 2.08 28.69 2.32
N ASN A 285 2.14 30.00 2.06
CA ASN A 285 1.07 30.74 1.38
C ASN A 285 0.90 30.31 -0.09
N GLN A 286 1.98 29.93 -0.77
CA GLN A 286 1.91 29.45 -2.15
C GLN A 286 1.20 28.09 -2.21
N ILE A 287 1.53 27.19 -1.28
CA ILE A 287 0.87 25.89 -1.15
C ILE A 287 -0.61 26.07 -0.80
N ALA A 288 -0.92 26.93 0.17
CA ALA A 288 -2.28 27.23 0.60
C ALA A 288 -3.16 27.71 -0.57
N LYS A 289 -2.67 28.70 -1.33
CA LYS A 289 -3.35 29.20 -2.54
C LYS A 289 -3.53 28.12 -3.61
N LYS A 290 -2.49 27.33 -3.90
CA LYS A 290 -2.54 26.26 -4.91
C LYS A 290 -3.58 25.19 -4.57
N LEU A 291 -3.81 24.95 -3.29
CA LEU A 291 -4.77 23.94 -2.82
C LEU A 291 -6.15 24.51 -2.46
N GLY A 292 -6.34 25.83 -2.49
CA GLY A 292 -7.60 26.48 -2.12
C GLY A 292 -7.91 26.48 -0.62
N TYR A 293 -6.88 26.47 0.24
CA TYR A 293 -7.05 26.48 1.70
C TYR A 293 -6.53 27.76 2.34
N ASP A 294 -7.05 28.06 3.54
CA ASP A 294 -6.46 29.07 4.41
C ASP A 294 -5.06 28.63 4.92
N LYS A 295 -4.17 29.60 5.08
CA LYS A 295 -2.77 29.38 5.51
C LYS A 295 -2.69 28.79 6.92
N ALA A 296 -3.51 29.27 7.86
CA ALA A 296 -3.51 28.78 9.23
C ALA A 296 -4.08 27.36 9.31
N TYR A 297 -5.12 27.08 8.53
CA TYR A 297 -5.66 25.73 8.38
C TYR A 297 -4.61 24.75 7.82
N LEU A 298 -3.92 25.11 6.74
CA LEU A 298 -2.86 24.28 6.16
C LEU A 298 -1.71 24.04 7.17
N GLY A 299 -1.30 25.07 7.90
CA GLY A 299 -0.27 24.93 8.94
C GLY A 299 -0.66 23.95 10.05
N LYS A 300 -1.89 24.06 10.58
CA LYS A 300 -2.42 23.12 11.59
C LYS A 300 -2.48 21.70 11.05
N LEU A 301 -2.88 21.53 9.80
CA LEU A 301 -2.94 20.22 9.16
C LEU A 301 -1.56 19.57 9.03
N ILE A 302 -0.56 20.32 8.58
CA ILE A 302 0.82 19.79 8.46
C ILE A 302 1.30 19.29 9.82
N ILE A 303 1.10 20.08 10.88
CA ILE A 303 1.45 19.67 12.24
C ILE A 303 0.67 18.42 12.66
N LYS A 304 -0.65 18.38 12.43
CA LYS A 304 -1.49 17.23 12.79
C LYS A 304 -1.02 15.92 12.16
N ASN A 305 -0.52 15.96 10.92
CA ASN A 305 -0.14 14.76 10.18
C ASN A 305 1.34 14.39 10.31
N THR A 306 2.20 15.35 10.63
CA THR A 306 3.67 15.16 10.61
C THR A 306 4.34 15.41 11.96
N ASN A 307 3.59 15.92 12.95
CA ASN A 307 4.08 16.47 14.21
C ASN A 307 5.09 17.62 14.07
N HIS A 308 5.24 18.17 12.86
CA HIS A 308 6.21 19.21 12.56
C HIS A 308 5.54 20.41 11.88
N SER A 309 6.09 21.60 12.13
CA SER A 309 5.64 22.80 11.43
C SER A 309 6.20 22.85 10.00
N PHE A 310 5.52 23.58 9.11
CA PHE A 310 6.03 23.85 7.76
C PHE A 310 7.48 24.39 7.77
N ASN A 311 7.78 25.34 8.67
CA ASN A 311 9.10 25.95 8.76
C ASN A 311 10.17 24.94 9.20
N TYR A 312 9.83 24.04 10.12
CA TYR A 312 10.72 22.96 10.51
C TYR A 312 11.02 22.05 9.32
N LEU A 313 9.98 21.60 8.60
CA LEU A 313 10.13 20.69 7.45
C LEU A 313 10.95 21.33 6.33
N ARG A 314 10.66 22.60 6.00
CA ARG A 314 11.44 23.35 5.01
C ARG A 314 12.89 23.46 5.43
N ASN A 315 13.17 23.83 6.68
CA ASN A 315 14.54 23.94 7.20
C ASN A 315 15.27 22.59 7.19
N TYR A 316 14.58 21.51 7.57
CA TYR A 316 15.11 20.15 7.51
C TYR A 316 15.62 19.82 6.10
N TYR A 317 14.79 19.99 5.07
CA TYR A 317 15.19 19.68 3.70
C TYR A 317 16.28 20.62 3.17
N ARG A 318 16.27 21.90 3.54
CA ARG A 318 17.37 22.82 3.17
C ARG A 318 18.72 22.37 3.73
N ILE A 319 18.76 21.96 5.01
CA ILE A 319 19.99 21.45 5.63
C ILE A 319 20.42 20.13 4.99
N HIS A 320 19.52 19.18 4.77
CA HIS A 320 19.88 17.92 4.10
C HIS A 320 20.39 18.12 2.66
N ASN A 321 19.78 19.02 1.89
CA ASN A 321 20.29 19.40 0.58
C ASN A 321 21.67 20.07 0.67
N SER A 322 21.92 20.85 1.73
CA SER A 322 23.24 21.44 1.97
C SER A 322 24.31 20.39 2.27
N CYS A 323 23.97 19.30 2.96
CA CYS A 323 24.90 18.20 3.21
C CYS A 323 25.39 17.58 1.90
N GLN A 324 24.51 17.34 0.94
CA GLN A 324 24.91 16.84 -0.39
C GLN A 324 25.86 17.81 -1.10
N LEU A 325 25.59 19.11 -1.05
CA LEU A 325 26.50 20.12 -1.63
C LEU A 325 27.84 20.20 -0.88
N LEU A 326 27.86 19.97 0.43
CA LEU A 326 29.08 19.95 1.23
C LEU A 326 29.99 18.76 0.88
N GLN A 327 29.39 17.60 0.59
CA GLN A 327 30.07 16.33 0.27
C GLN A 327 30.57 16.28 -1.17
N PHE A 328 29.72 16.70 -2.13
CA PHE A 328 29.96 16.45 -3.55
C PHE A 328 30.39 17.68 -4.34
N THR A 329 30.62 18.83 -3.69
CA THR A 329 31.06 20.06 -4.38
C THR A 329 32.05 20.87 -3.55
N ASP A 330 32.87 21.66 -4.24
CA ASP A 330 33.82 22.62 -3.64
C ASP A 330 33.21 24.01 -3.40
N TYR A 331 31.88 24.13 -3.42
CA TYR A 331 31.24 25.43 -3.19
C TYR A 331 31.57 25.98 -1.79
N SER A 332 31.78 27.30 -1.70
CA SER A 332 31.97 27.95 -0.41
C SER A 332 30.72 27.79 0.47
N ILE A 333 30.90 27.83 1.80
CA ILE A 333 29.78 27.77 2.76
C ILE A 333 28.74 28.85 2.46
N GLU A 334 29.19 30.05 2.08
CA GLU A 334 28.32 31.14 1.65
C GLU A 334 27.50 30.77 0.41
N LYS A 335 28.14 30.25 -0.64
CA LYS A 335 27.45 29.82 -1.87
C LYS A 335 26.44 28.70 -1.61
N ILE A 336 26.76 27.76 -0.73
CA ILE A 336 25.84 26.69 -0.31
C ILE A 336 24.64 27.27 0.45
N SER A 337 24.86 28.23 1.35
CA SER A 337 23.77 28.87 2.09
C SER A 337 22.76 29.55 1.16
N ILE A 338 23.25 30.27 0.14
CA ILE A 338 22.41 30.94 -0.86
C ILE A 338 21.67 29.91 -1.72
N LYS A 339 22.38 28.88 -2.22
CA LYS A 339 21.78 27.81 -3.05
C LYS A 339 20.68 27.02 -2.34
N THR A 340 20.78 26.91 -1.02
CA THR A 340 19.77 26.22 -0.19
C THR A 340 18.71 27.16 0.36
N GLY A 341 18.68 28.42 -0.08
CA GLY A 341 17.60 29.38 0.19
C GLY A 341 17.72 30.13 1.51
N TYR A 342 18.88 30.14 2.16
CA TYR A 342 19.13 31.02 3.30
C TYR A 342 19.52 32.42 2.84
N SER A 343 18.98 33.43 3.52
CA SER A 343 19.30 34.84 3.27
C SER A 343 20.64 35.28 3.86
N SER A 344 21.21 34.52 4.80
CA SER A 344 22.53 34.78 5.35
C SER A 344 23.28 33.51 5.76
N PRO A 345 24.62 33.46 5.56
CA PRO A 345 25.46 32.35 6.02
C PRO A 345 25.36 32.10 7.53
N ASN A 346 25.24 33.16 8.33
CA ASN A 346 25.11 33.06 9.80
C ASN A 346 23.80 32.40 10.22
N HIS A 347 22.70 32.64 9.51
CA HIS A 347 21.44 31.95 9.79
C HIS A 347 21.54 30.47 9.41
N TYR A 348 22.09 30.18 8.23
CA TYR A 348 22.36 28.82 7.77
C TYR A 348 23.20 28.03 8.77
N GLU A 349 24.34 28.56 9.22
CA GLU A 349 25.25 27.86 10.12
C GLU A 349 24.60 27.52 11.48
N ARG A 350 23.79 28.43 12.03
CA ARG A 350 23.01 28.16 13.25
C ARG A 350 22.01 27.03 13.05
N CYS A 351 21.25 27.06 11.96
CA CYS A 351 20.28 26.02 11.62
C CYS A 351 20.96 24.67 11.36
N PHE A 352 22.09 24.67 10.65
CA PHE A 352 22.88 23.48 10.36
C PHE A 352 23.38 22.85 11.66
N ARG A 353 23.97 23.65 12.56
CA ARG A 353 24.46 23.16 13.86
C ARG A 353 23.36 22.62 14.75
N GLN A 354 22.17 23.25 14.72
CA GLN A 354 21.03 22.77 15.49
C GLN A 354 20.59 21.37 15.04
N LEU A 355 20.57 21.13 13.72
CA LEU A 355 20.04 19.91 13.11
C LEU A 355 21.10 18.79 13.03
N MET A 356 22.30 19.10 12.53
CA MET A 356 23.39 18.13 12.32
C MET A 356 24.32 17.97 13.53
N LYS A 357 24.12 18.76 14.60
CA LYS A 357 24.97 18.78 15.82
C LYS A 357 26.45 19.07 15.58
N THR A 358 26.80 19.57 14.39
CA THR A 358 28.16 19.98 14.00
C THR A 358 28.10 21.20 13.07
N THR A 359 29.23 21.83 12.78
CA THR A 359 29.31 22.97 11.83
C THR A 359 29.44 22.48 10.38
N PRO A 360 28.97 23.23 9.36
CA PRO A 360 29.13 22.88 7.95
C PRO A 360 30.59 22.56 7.56
N THR A 361 31.54 23.35 8.04
CA THR A 361 32.98 23.16 7.76
C THR A 361 33.49 21.84 8.32
N LYS A 362 33.18 21.53 9.58
CA LYS A 362 33.53 20.23 10.18
C LYS A 362 32.83 19.06 9.49
N TYR A 363 31.58 19.23 9.08
CA TYR A 363 30.83 18.21 8.36
C TYR A 363 31.53 17.83 7.04
N ARG A 364 31.94 18.81 6.23
CA ARG A 364 32.67 18.60 4.98
C ARG A 364 33.99 17.85 5.17
N LEU A 365 34.73 18.16 6.23
CA LEU A 365 36.05 17.60 6.49
C LEU A 365 36.01 16.17 7.04
N ASN A 366 34.87 15.72 7.55
CA ASN A 366 34.79 14.42 8.21
C ASN A 366 34.48 13.31 7.19
N LYS A 367 35.40 12.35 7.07
CA LYS A 367 35.28 11.18 6.20
C LYS A 367 34.22 10.16 6.66
N GLU A 368 33.73 10.23 7.90
CA GLU A 368 32.65 9.35 8.36
C GLU A 368 31.27 9.72 7.77
N TYR A 369 31.12 10.94 7.25
CA TYR A 369 29.90 11.42 6.61
C TYR A 369 29.99 11.47 5.09
N ASN A 370 31.14 11.10 4.49
CA ASN A 370 31.35 10.97 3.04
C ASN A 370 31.42 9.48 2.69
#